data_AF-A0A925B8J0-F1
#
_entry.id   AF-A0A925B8J0-F1
#
_cell.length_a   1.000
_cell.length_b   1.000
_cell.length_c   1.000
_cell.angle_alpha   90.00
_cell.angle_beta   90.00
_cell.angle_gamma   90.00
#
_symmetry.space_group_name_H-M   'P 1'
#
loop_
_entity.id
_entity.type
_entity.pdbx_description
1 polymer ?
#
loop_
_entity_poly.entity_id
_entity_poly.type
_entity_poly.pdbx_seq_one_letter_code
_entity_poly.pdbx_strand_id
1 'polypeptide(L)' 'MKNIIEEAWENRSALSPASASRPLREAVEEVIAGLDAGKLRVAEKFDGAWITHQWIKKAVLLSFRLEDNRVLEGGATR' A
#
# COMPACT_ATOMS: atom_id res chain seq x y z
N MET A 1 -0.25 8.68 -8.99
CA MET A 1 -0.18 7.74 -7.86
C MET A 1 -1.03 8.16 -6.66
N LYS A 2 -0.74 9.26 -5.95
CA LYS A 2 -1.51 9.71 -4.78
C LYS A 2 -3.04 9.73 -5.00
N ASN A 3 -3.52 10.35 -6.07
CA ASN A 3 -4.96 10.45 -6.35
C ASN A 3 -5.62 9.08 -6.53
N ILE A 4 -4.94 8.12 -7.18
CA ILE A 4 -5.44 6.75 -7.38
C ILE A 4 -5.64 6.06 -6.02
N ILE A 5 -4.67 6.22 -5.12
CA ILE A 5 -4.74 5.66 -3.77
C ILE A 5 -5.86 6.32 -2.95
N GLU A 6 -6.01 7.64 -3.05
CA GLU A 6 -7.07 8.37 -2.34
C GLU A 6 -8.45 7.99 -2.83
N GLU A 7 -8.67 7.91 -4.14
CA GLU A 7 -9.94 7.48 -4.73
C GLU A 7 -10.28 6.02 -4.37
N ALA A 8 -9.31 5.12 -4.48
CA ALA A 8 -9.48 3.73 -4.09
C ALA A 8 -9.75 3.58 -2.59
N TRP A 9 -9.17 4.43 -1.76
CA TRP A 9 -9.41 4.44 -0.32
C TRP A 9 -10.85 4.80 0.01
N GLU A 10 -11.44 5.79 -0.66
CA GLU A 10 -12.85 6.15 -0.45
C GLU A 10 -13.79 5.00 -0.84
N ASN A 11 -13.45 4.26 -1.90
CA ASN A 11 -14.24 3.12 -2.40
C ASN A 11 -13.78 1.75 -1.87
N ARG A 12 -12.95 1.70 -0.82
CA ARG A 12 -12.27 0.48 -0.35
C ARG A 12 -13.19 -0.67 0.05
N SER A 13 -14.43 -0.37 0.44
CA SER A 13 -15.44 -1.36 0.83
C SER A 13 -15.83 -2.27 -0.34
N ALA A 14 -15.78 -1.77 -1.58
CA ALA A 14 -16.07 -2.52 -2.79
C ALA A 14 -14.85 -3.27 -3.36
N LEU A 15 -13.65 -3.01 -2.82
CA LEU A 15 -12.42 -3.65 -3.26
C LEU A 15 -12.27 -5.04 -2.65
N SER A 16 -11.80 -5.97 -3.46
CA SER A 16 -11.32 -7.29 -3.09
C SER A 16 -10.14 -7.67 -3.98
N PRO A 17 -9.41 -8.74 -3.65
CA PRO A 17 -8.36 -9.27 -4.52
C PRO A 17 -8.87 -9.57 -5.94
N ALA A 18 -10.11 -10.02 -6.09
CA ALA A 18 -10.68 -10.33 -7.40
C ALA A 18 -11.16 -9.10 -8.20
N SER A 19 -11.54 -7.99 -7.53
CA SER A 19 -12.20 -6.85 -8.19
C SER A 19 -11.31 -5.64 -8.43
N ALA A 20 -10.08 -5.64 -7.91
CA ALA A 20 -9.20 -4.48 -8.00
C ALA A 20 -8.63 -4.28 -9.42
N SER A 21 -8.71 -3.03 -9.90
CA SER A 21 -8.19 -2.66 -11.20
C SER A 21 -6.66 -2.77 -11.26
N ARG A 22 -6.13 -3.09 -12.45
CA ARG A 22 -4.68 -3.15 -12.69
C ARG A 22 -3.96 -1.84 -12.29
N PRO A 23 -4.43 -0.63 -12.66
CA PRO A 23 -3.77 0.61 -12.26
C PRO A 23 -3.71 0.82 -10.75
N LEU A 24 -4.72 0.36 -10.01
CA LEU A 24 -4.69 0.43 -8.55
C LEU A 24 -3.64 -0.51 -7.97
N ARG A 25 -3.55 -1.74 -8.48
CA ARG A 25 -2.53 -2.71 -8.04
C ARG A 25 -1.12 -2.18 -8.28
N GLU A 26 -0.85 -1.67 -9.48
CA GLU A 26 0.44 -1.07 -9.83
C GLU A 26 0.77 0.14 -8.94
N ALA A 27 -0.20 1.02 -8.68
CA ALA A 27 0.00 2.17 -7.80
C ALA A 27 0.30 1.76 -6.35
N VAL A 28 -0.36 0.71 -5.82
CA VAL A 28 -0.08 0.19 -4.48
C VAL A 28 1.30 -0.46 -4.46
N GLU A 29 1.64 -1.28 -5.45
CA GLU A 29 2.94 -1.95 -5.56
C GLU A 29 4.09 -0.94 -5.64
N GLU A 30 3.96 0.11 -6.43
CA GLU A 30 4.97 1.17 -6.54
C GLU A 30 5.19 1.89 -5.20
N VAL A 31 4.12 2.13 -4.42
CA VAL A 31 4.25 2.71 -3.07
C VAL A 31 4.98 1.76 -2.12
N ILE A 32 4.61 0.48 -2.11
CA ILE A 32 5.25 -0.52 -1.24
C ILE A 32 6.73 -0.69 -1.62
N ALA A 33 7.04 -0.78 -2.91
CA ALA A 33 8.43 -0.85 -3.39
C ALA A 33 9.22 0.43 -3.05
N GLY A 34 8.58 1.60 -3.13
CA GLY A 34 9.19 2.86 -2.73
C GLY A 34 9.47 2.94 -1.22
N LEU A 35 8.59 2.40 -0.38
CA LEU A 35 8.79 2.28 1.06
C LEU A 35 9.93 1.31 1.40
N ASP A 36 9.94 0.14 0.76
CA ASP A 36 10.97 -0.89 0.93
C ASP A 36 12.37 -0.37 0.55
N ALA A 37 12.45 0.36 -0.57
CA ALA A 37 13.68 1.01 -1.02
C ALA A 37 14.04 2.29 -0.23
N GLY A 38 13.23 2.72 0.73
CA GLY A 38 13.43 3.96 1.50
C GLY A 38 13.29 5.26 0.68
N LYS A 39 12.82 5.19 -0.57
CA LYS A 39 12.54 6.35 -1.44
C LYS A 39 11.30 7.11 -0.99
N LEU A 40 10.34 6.41 -0.40
CA LEU A 40 9.16 6.97 0.25
C LEU A 40 9.26 6.73 1.75
N ARG A 41 8.70 7.65 2.54
CA ARG A 41 8.55 7.48 3.99
C ARG A 41 7.16 7.92 4.40
N VAL A 42 6.55 7.22 5.36
CA VAL A 42 5.21 7.57 5.88
C VAL A 42 5.21 8.93 6.57
N ALA A 43 6.32 9.30 7.20
CA ALA A 43 6.51 10.62 7.78
C ALA A 43 7.93 11.09 7.51
N GLU A 44 8.08 12.39 7.33
CA GLU A 44 9.37 13.05 7.18
C GLU A 44 9.38 14.39 7.91
N LYS A 45 10.58 14.91 8.16
CA LYS A 45 10.77 16.19 8.82
C LYS A 45 10.91 17.27 7.76
N PHE A 46 10.02 18.26 7.80
CA PHE A 46 10.02 19.42 6.91
C PHE A 46 9.97 20.67 7.80
N ASP A 47 10.89 21.60 7.60
CA ASP A 47 11.02 22.84 8.39
C ASP A 47 10.94 22.63 9.91
N GLY A 48 11.62 21.61 10.41
CA GLY A 48 11.66 21.32 11.84
C GLY A 48 10.47 20.52 12.38
N ALA A 49 9.37 20.43 11.63
CA ALA A 49 8.16 19.71 12.02
C ALA A 49 8.05 18.34 11.32
N TRP A 50 7.41 17.38 11.97
CA TRP A 50 7.07 16.10 11.35
C TRP A 50 5.79 16.23 10.53
N ILE A 51 5.87 15.93 9.24
CA ILE A 51 4.72 15.84 8.34
C ILE A 51 4.44 14.37 8.05
N THR A 52 3.18 13.97 8.14
CA THR A 52 2.73 12.61 7.83
C THR A 52 2.04 12.55 6.48
N HIS A 53 2.51 11.67 5.61
CA HIS A 53 1.91 11.37 4.32
C HIS A 53 0.80 10.33 4.49
N GLN A 54 -0.41 10.80 4.82
CA GLN A 54 -1.54 9.91 5.10
C GLN A 54 -1.87 8.95 3.94
N TRP A 55 -1.73 9.42 2.70
CA TRP A 55 -2.01 8.60 1.51
C TRP A 55 -1.09 7.36 1.43
N ILE A 56 0.12 7.43 1.96
CA ILE A 56 1.03 6.28 2.04
C ILE A 56 0.49 5.24 3.03
N LYS A 57 -0.06 5.68 4.18
CA LYS A 57 -0.74 4.75 5.11
C LYS A 57 -1.96 4.11 4.46
N LYS A 58 -2.74 4.87 3.69
CA LYS A 58 -3.88 4.35 2.92
C LYS A 58 -3.41 3.27 1.94
N ALA A 59 -2.31 3.48 1.22
CA ALA A 59 -1.73 2.48 0.32
C ALA A 59 -1.33 1.18 1.07
N VAL A 60 -0.71 1.29 2.25
CA VAL A 60 -0.36 0.12 3.09
C VAL A 60 -1.61 -0.65 3.51
N LEU A 61 -2.68 0.04 3.90
CA LEU A 61 -3.92 -0.63 4.26
C LEU A 61 -4.63 -1.25 3.05
N LEU A 62 -4.53 -0.61 1.88
CA LEU A 62 -5.03 -1.18 0.63
C LEU A 62 -4.23 -2.42 0.21
N SER A 63 -2.91 -2.49 0.41
CA SER A 63 -2.15 -3.69 0.04
C SER A 63 -2.66 -4.95 0.75
N PHE A 64 -3.07 -4.84 2.02
CA PHE A 64 -3.73 -5.95 2.72
C PHE A 64 -5.11 -6.28 2.15
N ARG A 65 -5.87 -5.29 1.69
CA ARG A 65 -7.21 -5.49 1.11
C ARG A 65 -7.16 -6.15 -0.27
N LEU A 66 -6.06 -5.94 -1.00
CA LEU A 66 -5.88 -6.38 -2.39
C LEU A 66 -5.24 -7.76 -2.53
N GLU A 67 -4.77 -8.35 -1.44
CA GLU A 67 -4.10 -9.64 -1.42
C GLU A 67 -4.85 -10.65 -0.54
N ASP A 68 -4.99 -11.87 -1.04
CA ASP A 68 -5.47 -13.00 -0.24
C ASP A 68 -4.34 -13.58 0.61
N ASN A 69 -4.71 -14.16 1.75
CA ASN A 69 -3.76 -14.96 2.52
C ASN A 69 -3.30 -16.17 1.68
N ARG A 70 -2.00 -16.45 1.73
CA ARG A 70 -1.41 -17.65 1.12
C ARG A 70 -0.56 -18.40 2.14
N VAL A 71 -0.49 -19.71 1.99
CA VAL A 71 0.42 -20.53 2.76
C VAL A 71 1.85 -20.14 2.38
N LEU A 72 2.68 -19.85 3.38
CA LEU A 72 4.11 -19.66 3.23
C LEU A 72 4.80 -20.90 3.78
N GLU A 73 5.54 -21.64 2.95
CA GLU A 73 6.30 -22.81 3.41
C GLU A 73 7.40 -22.35 4.38
N GLY A 74 7.27 -22.71 5.66
CA GLY A 74 8.32 -22.55 6.65
C GLY A 74 9.26 -23.74 6.56
N GLY A 75 10.50 -23.53 6.12
CA GLY A 75 11.47 -24.59 5.79
C GLY A 75 11.84 -25.59 6.91
N ALA A 76 11.23 -25.51 8.09
CA ALA A 76 11.44 -26.41 9.22
C ALA A 76 10.70 -27.77 9.11
N THR A 77 9.82 -27.95 8.12
CA THR A 77 9.10 -29.22 7.89
C THR A 77 9.37 -29.76 6.49
N ARG A 78 10.48 -30.48 6.32
CA ARG A 78 10.68 -31.49 5.27
C ARG A 78 11.40 -32.69 5.85
#